data_AF-A0A9D1H3U6-F1
#
_entry.id   AF-A0A9D1H3U6-F1
#
_cell.length_a   1.000
_cell.length_b   1.000
_cell.length_c   1.000
_cell.angle_alpha   90.00
_cell.angle_beta   90.00
_cell.angle_gamma   90.00
#
_symmetry.space_group_name_H-M   'P 1'
#
loop_
_entity.id
_entity.type
_entity.pdbx_description
1 polymer ?
#
loop_
_entity_poly.entity_id
_entity_poly.type
_entity_poly.pdbx_seq_one_letter_code
_entity_poly.pdbx_strand_id
1 'polypeptide(L)'
;MTLNINENEVAELVKAVLKEMTGGAPAAAPAVRNTAAAKGDIPKTARVAMMTALKKFEIQEYPIPEVGDDDILVKVEGCGVCGTDAHEYKNDPFSLIPVVLGHEGTGEIVKMGKNVKVDSAGKPLHIGDKVVTCMIFKDNPDITMFDLNKQNVGGADVYGLLPDDDVHLNGWFSDYIFIRGGSSVFNVSDLDLDSRILIEPCAVLVHAVERAKTTDILRFNSRVVVQGCGPIGLICIAVLRTMGIENIVAVDGNDQRLEFAKRMGAGETVNFMQHKGIDALAGAVEAAFGGYPADFAFQCTGSPVAHSNIYKFIRNGGGLCELGFFI
;
A
#
# COMPACT_ATOMS: atom_id res chain seq x y z
N MET A 1 -31.05 -14.08 -3.35
CA MET A 1 -31.39 -12.73 -3.88
C MET A 1 -30.07 -11.98 -4.04
N THR A 2 -29.58 -11.89 -5.27
CA THR A 2 -28.34 -11.17 -5.59
C THR A 2 -28.66 -9.68 -5.56
N LEU A 3 -28.17 -8.96 -4.55
CA LEU A 3 -28.22 -7.51 -4.51
C LEU A 3 -27.21 -6.98 -5.51
N ASN A 4 -27.71 -6.50 -6.65
CA ASN A 4 -26.92 -5.90 -7.71
C ASN A 4 -26.71 -4.42 -7.35
N ILE A 5 -25.79 -4.14 -6.43
CA ILE A 5 -25.49 -2.78 -5.99
C ILE A 5 -24.59 -2.12 -7.04
N ASN A 6 -25.01 -0.99 -7.61
CA ASN A 6 -24.21 -0.25 -8.60
C ASN A 6 -23.34 0.85 -7.94
N GLU A 7 -22.39 1.42 -8.69
CA GLU A 7 -21.43 2.41 -8.19
C GLU A 7 -22.08 3.64 -7.52
N ASN A 8 -23.27 4.04 -7.97
CA ASN A 8 -23.99 5.17 -7.36
C ASN A 8 -24.54 4.79 -5.97
N GLU A 9 -24.99 3.55 -5.79
CA GLU A 9 -25.49 3.06 -4.51
C GLU A 9 -24.36 2.85 -3.50
N VAL A 10 -23.16 2.46 -3.97
CA VAL A 10 -21.94 2.45 -3.15
C VAL A 10 -21.57 3.87 -2.71
N ALA A 11 -21.60 4.84 -3.62
CA ALA A 11 -21.29 6.24 -3.30
C ALA A 11 -22.26 6.82 -2.26
N GLU A 12 -23.56 6.50 -2.34
CA GLU A 12 -24.55 6.94 -1.36
C GLU A 12 -24.40 6.25 0.01
N LEU A 13 -24.05 4.95 0.02
CA LEU A 13 -23.70 4.24 1.26
C LEU A 13 -22.48 4.86 1.95
N VAL A 14 -21.42 5.16 1.20
CA VAL A 14 -20.22 5.81 1.71
C VAL A 14 -20.56 7.19 2.28
N LYS A 15 -21.38 8.00 1.58
CA LYS A 15 -21.84 9.29 2.10
C LYS A 15 -22.67 9.16 3.37
N ALA A 16 -23.54 8.16 3.47
CA ALA A 16 -24.37 7.92 4.65
C ALA A 16 -23.48 7.58 5.87
N VAL A 17 -22.49 6.71 5.68
CA VAL A 17 -21.50 6.35 6.72
C VAL A 17 -20.68 7.57 7.12
N LEU A 18 -20.15 8.34 6.15
CA LEU A 18 -19.39 9.56 6.44
C LEU A 18 -20.22 10.61 7.20
N LYS A 19 -21.52 10.71 6.91
CA LYS A 19 -22.43 11.63 7.59
C LYS A 19 -22.73 11.20 9.03
N GLU A 20 -22.86 9.90 9.28
CA GLU A 20 -22.95 9.36 10.64
C GLU A 20 -21.65 9.59 11.42
N MET A 21 -20.50 9.42 10.77
CA MET A 21 -19.19 9.65 11.39
C MET A 21 -18.94 11.12 11.75
N THR A 22 -19.50 12.06 10.99
CA THR A 22 -19.17 13.50 11.10
C THR A 22 -20.16 14.32 11.92
N GLY A 23 -21.23 13.73 12.46
CA GLY A 23 -22.04 14.34 13.52
C GLY A 23 -22.32 15.84 13.36
N GLY A 24 -22.89 16.24 12.22
CA GLY A 24 -23.52 17.54 11.94
C GLY A 24 -23.02 18.78 12.70
N ALA A 25 -21.86 19.32 12.36
CA ALA A 25 -21.52 20.72 12.61
C ALA A 25 -20.58 21.28 11.51
N PRO A 26 -20.76 22.53 11.06
CA PRO A 26 -19.93 23.10 10.00
C PRO A 26 -18.52 23.43 10.50
N ALA A 27 -17.53 23.28 9.61
CA ALA A 27 -16.13 23.54 9.87
C ALA A 27 -15.87 25.02 10.20
N ALA A 28 -15.31 25.29 11.38
CA ALA A 28 -14.74 26.58 11.75
C ALA A 28 -13.21 26.56 11.58
N ALA A 29 -12.66 27.68 11.12
CA ALA A 29 -11.25 27.92 10.81
C ALA A 29 -10.29 27.60 11.98
N PRO A 30 -9.00 27.31 11.71
CA PRO A 30 -8.11 26.72 12.71
C PRO A 30 -7.67 27.77 13.73
N ALA A 31 -8.18 27.64 14.95
CA ALA A 31 -7.58 28.25 16.12
C ALA A 31 -6.45 27.34 16.60
N VAL A 32 -5.25 27.91 16.77
CA VAL A 32 -4.11 27.26 17.41
C VAL A 32 -4.54 26.80 18.80
N ARG A 33 -4.79 25.50 18.95
CA ARG A 33 -5.15 24.86 20.21
C ARG A 33 -3.92 24.17 20.76
N ASN A 34 -3.35 24.80 21.77
CA ASN A 34 -2.48 24.14 22.73
C ASN A 34 -3.37 23.20 23.55
N THR A 35 -3.37 21.90 23.24
CA THR A 35 -4.13 20.91 24.01
C THR A 35 -3.19 19.82 24.49
N ALA A 36 -2.91 19.84 25.79
CA ALA A 36 -2.52 18.65 26.51
C ALA A 36 -3.53 17.53 26.18
N ALA A 37 -3.02 16.34 25.85
CA ALA A 37 -3.81 15.18 25.46
C ALA A 37 -4.92 14.90 26.49
N ALA A 38 -6.17 14.88 26.02
CA ALA A 38 -7.26 14.35 26.80
C ALA A 38 -7.06 12.83 26.90
N LYS A 39 -6.75 12.34 28.11
CA LYS A 39 -6.85 10.93 28.47
C LYS A 39 -8.30 10.49 28.31
N GLY A 40 -8.72 10.11 27.11
CA GLY A 40 -9.91 9.28 26.93
C GLY A 40 -9.59 7.89 27.47
N ASP A 41 -10.43 7.34 28.34
CA ASP A 41 -10.24 5.97 28.82
C ASP A 41 -10.23 5.01 27.63
N ILE A 42 -9.18 4.19 27.53
CA ILE A 42 -9.08 3.13 26.52
C ILE A 42 -10.18 2.11 26.81
N PRO A 43 -11.04 1.75 25.84
CA PRO A 43 -12.12 0.80 26.08
C PRO A 43 -11.57 -0.60 26.40
N LYS A 44 -12.40 -1.44 27.03
CA LYS A 44 -12.02 -2.83 27.33
C LYS A 44 -11.97 -3.71 26.08
N THR A 45 -12.65 -3.30 25.03
CA THR A 45 -12.86 -4.04 23.79
C THR A 45 -12.72 -3.11 22.60
N ALA A 46 -12.41 -3.67 21.44
CA ALA A 46 -12.32 -2.99 20.16
C ALA A 46 -13.07 -3.78 19.09
N ARG A 47 -13.63 -3.08 18.10
CA ARG A 47 -14.29 -3.73 16.97
C ARG A 47 -13.30 -3.97 15.84
N VAL A 48 -13.53 -5.04 15.09
CA VAL A 48 -12.82 -5.39 13.86
C VAL A 48 -13.81 -5.72 12.77
N ALA A 49 -13.49 -5.42 11.52
CA ALA A 49 -14.18 -6.01 10.38
C ALA A 49 -13.49 -7.33 10.02
N MET A 50 -14.01 -8.43 10.53
CA MET A 50 -13.50 -9.77 10.28
C MET A 50 -14.03 -10.28 8.94
N MET A 51 -13.14 -10.66 8.02
CA MET A 51 -13.52 -11.41 6.84
C MET A 51 -13.79 -12.87 7.24
N THR A 52 -15.05 -13.26 7.34
CA THR A 52 -15.47 -14.59 7.84
C THR A 52 -15.77 -15.59 6.73
N ALA A 53 -15.96 -15.11 5.51
CA ALA A 53 -16.12 -15.90 4.30
C ALA A 53 -15.81 -15.03 3.08
N LEU A 54 -15.66 -15.67 1.92
CA LEU A 54 -15.57 -14.95 0.65
C LEU A 54 -16.71 -13.95 0.54
N LYS A 55 -16.34 -12.72 0.20
CA LYS A 55 -17.24 -11.59 0.00
C LYS A 55 -18.09 -11.24 1.23
N LYS A 56 -17.60 -11.53 2.43
CA LYS A 56 -18.36 -11.30 3.67
C LYS A 56 -17.45 -10.80 4.80
N PHE A 57 -17.74 -9.58 5.25
CA PHE A 57 -17.23 -9.04 6.51
C PHE A 57 -18.32 -9.07 7.59
N GLU A 58 -17.91 -9.35 8.82
CA GLU A 58 -18.73 -9.19 10.01
C GLU A 58 -18.01 -8.28 10.99
N ILE A 59 -18.75 -7.35 11.61
CA ILE A 59 -18.20 -6.57 12.72
C ILE A 59 -18.21 -7.46 13.95
N GLN A 60 -17.03 -7.72 14.49
CA GLN A 60 -16.82 -8.53 15.68
C GLN A 60 -16.11 -7.69 16.74
N GLU A 61 -16.30 -8.01 18.01
CA GLU A 61 -15.76 -7.26 19.14
C GLU A 61 -14.87 -8.17 19.97
N TYR A 62 -13.64 -7.71 20.22
CA TYR A 62 -12.60 -8.47 20.90
C TYR A 62 -12.01 -7.66 22.06
N PRO A 63 -11.52 -8.32 23.13
CA PRO A 63 -10.85 -7.62 24.21
C PRO A 63 -9.58 -6.94 23.72
N ILE A 64 -9.34 -5.71 24.17
CA ILE A 64 -8.03 -5.07 23.97
C ILE A 64 -7.04 -5.75 24.93
N PRO A 65 -5.94 -6.34 24.45
CA PRO A 65 -4.97 -7.01 25.31
C PRO A 65 -4.27 -6.01 26.24
N GLU A 66 -3.70 -6.53 27.33
CA GLU A 66 -2.84 -5.72 28.18
C GLU A 66 -1.57 -5.35 27.41
N VAL A 67 -1.32 -4.04 27.28
CA VAL A 67 -0.08 -3.51 26.67
C VAL A 67 1.09 -3.79 27.60
N GLY A 68 1.99 -4.68 27.18
CA GLY A 68 3.21 -5.04 27.88
C GLY A 68 4.27 -3.94 27.83
N ASP A 69 5.46 -4.25 28.34
CA ASP A 69 6.56 -3.29 28.45
C ASP A 69 7.15 -2.87 27.10
N ASP A 70 6.96 -3.66 26.05
CA ASP A 70 7.51 -3.46 24.71
C ASP A 70 6.44 -3.21 23.62
N ASP A 71 5.16 -3.28 23.98
CA ASP A 71 4.05 -3.20 23.03
C ASP A 71 3.53 -1.78 22.84
N ILE A 72 2.80 -1.55 21.74
CA ILE A 72 2.15 -0.28 21.43
C ILE A 72 0.69 -0.54 21.06
N LEU A 73 -0.23 0.22 21.66
CA LEU A 73 -1.62 0.25 21.24
C LEU A 73 -1.88 1.55 20.47
N VAL A 74 -2.40 1.37 19.26
CA VAL A 74 -2.68 2.47 18.33
C VAL A 74 -4.17 2.54 18.08
N LYS A 75 -4.76 3.72 18.23
CA LYS A 75 -6.13 4.01 17.81
C LYS A 75 -6.11 4.32 16.32
N VAL A 76 -6.82 3.54 15.53
CA VAL A 76 -6.83 3.68 14.07
C VAL A 76 -7.53 4.98 13.66
N GLU A 77 -6.92 5.70 12.72
CA GLU A 77 -7.48 6.92 12.14
C GLU A 77 -7.96 6.71 10.69
N GLY A 78 -7.31 5.80 9.97
CA GLY A 78 -7.69 5.46 8.60
C GLY A 78 -6.87 4.30 8.06
N CYS A 79 -7.43 3.66 7.03
CA CYS A 79 -6.79 2.58 6.28
C CYS A 79 -7.18 2.69 4.81
N GLY A 80 -6.20 2.52 3.93
CA GLY A 80 -6.41 2.30 2.51
C GLY A 80 -7.07 0.94 2.23
N VAL A 81 -7.52 0.75 1.00
CA VAL A 81 -7.98 -0.55 0.51
C VAL A 81 -7.15 -0.90 -0.71
N CYS A 82 -6.28 -1.90 -0.56
CA CYS A 82 -5.37 -2.32 -1.60
C CYS A 82 -6.05 -3.28 -2.58
N GLY A 83 -5.41 -3.48 -3.74
CA GLY A 83 -5.75 -4.58 -4.63
C GLY A 83 -5.71 -5.94 -3.90
N THR A 84 -4.74 -6.14 -3.02
CA THR A 84 -4.58 -7.37 -2.23
C THR A 84 -5.81 -7.66 -1.37
N ASP A 85 -6.35 -6.66 -0.66
CA ASP A 85 -7.58 -6.85 0.14
C ASP A 85 -8.75 -7.28 -0.76
N ALA A 86 -8.83 -6.73 -1.97
CA ALA A 86 -9.86 -7.09 -2.94
C ALA A 86 -9.68 -8.50 -3.54
N HIS A 87 -8.44 -8.98 -3.67
CA HIS A 87 -8.15 -10.36 -4.08
C HIS A 87 -8.54 -11.36 -2.98
N GLU A 88 -8.17 -11.10 -1.73
CA GLU A 88 -8.59 -11.89 -0.56
C GLU A 88 -10.10 -11.96 -0.44
N TYR A 89 -10.76 -10.81 -0.50
CA TYR A 89 -12.22 -10.72 -0.41
C TYR A 89 -12.94 -11.54 -1.48
N LYS A 90 -12.38 -11.65 -2.69
CA LYS A 90 -13.02 -12.35 -3.81
C LYS A 90 -12.73 -13.84 -3.82
N ASN A 91 -11.48 -14.23 -3.56
CA ASN A 91 -10.95 -15.55 -3.88
C ASN A 91 -10.20 -16.23 -2.73
N ASP A 92 -9.83 -15.52 -1.65
CA ASP A 92 -9.02 -16.04 -0.53
C ASP A 92 -7.81 -16.88 -1.00
N PRO A 93 -7.00 -16.36 -1.93
CA PRO A 93 -5.92 -17.11 -2.57
C PRO A 93 -4.86 -17.60 -1.58
N PHE A 94 -4.70 -16.92 -0.43
CA PHE A 94 -3.77 -17.33 0.62
C PHE A 94 -4.45 -18.17 1.72
N SER A 95 -5.76 -18.43 1.63
CA SER A 95 -6.53 -19.24 2.59
C SER A 95 -6.44 -18.72 4.03
N LEU A 96 -6.71 -17.43 4.19
CA LEU A 96 -6.52 -16.68 5.43
C LEU A 96 -7.81 -16.56 6.24
N ILE A 97 -8.97 -16.84 5.64
CA ILE A 97 -10.24 -16.73 6.34
C ILE A 97 -10.29 -17.71 7.54
N PRO A 98 -10.66 -17.25 8.76
CA PRO A 98 -11.04 -15.88 9.11
C PRO A 98 -9.85 -14.93 9.34
N VAL A 99 -9.92 -13.70 8.80
CA VAL A 99 -8.84 -12.69 8.92
C VAL A 99 -9.38 -11.26 9.05
N VAL A 100 -8.69 -10.43 9.84
CA VAL A 100 -8.89 -8.98 9.85
C VAL A 100 -7.89 -8.36 8.87
N LEU A 101 -8.42 -7.83 7.75
CA LEU A 101 -7.62 -7.23 6.68
C LEU A 101 -7.26 -5.76 6.97
N GLY A 102 -6.64 -5.12 5.98
CA GLY A 102 -6.19 -3.73 6.01
C GLY A 102 -4.74 -3.64 6.44
N HIS A 103 -3.84 -3.49 5.48
CA HIS A 103 -2.38 -3.38 5.68
C HIS A 103 -1.83 -1.97 5.36
N GLU A 104 -2.69 -1.07 4.89
CA GLU A 104 -2.35 0.30 4.50
C GLU A 104 -2.90 1.34 5.51
N GLY A 105 -2.62 1.19 6.80
CA GLY A 105 -3.24 2.02 7.83
C GLY A 105 -2.30 2.88 8.67
N THR A 106 -2.91 3.84 9.37
CA THR A 106 -2.25 4.73 10.31
C THR A 106 -3.16 5.04 11.50
N GLY A 107 -2.55 5.44 12.62
CA GLY A 107 -3.28 5.85 13.79
C GLY A 107 -2.42 6.57 14.82
N GLU A 108 -3.04 6.90 15.95
CA GLU A 108 -2.40 7.56 17.08
C GLU A 108 -1.98 6.55 18.16
N ILE A 109 -0.76 6.65 18.67
CA ILE A 109 -0.32 5.90 19.85
C ILE A 109 -1.12 6.38 21.07
N VAL A 110 -1.96 5.50 21.64
CA VAL A 110 -2.75 5.81 22.85
C VAL A 110 -2.18 5.19 24.12
N LYS A 111 -1.41 4.10 23.99
CA LYS A 111 -0.69 3.47 25.09
C LYS A 111 0.57 2.81 24.55
N MET A 112 1.63 2.86 25.34
CA MET A 112 2.94 2.39 24.93
C MET A 112 3.67 1.81 26.13
N GLY A 113 4.33 0.68 25.93
CA GLY A 113 5.16 0.02 26.92
C GLY A 113 6.34 0.89 27.35
N LYS A 114 6.82 0.67 28.58
CA LYS A 114 7.86 1.52 29.18
C LYS A 114 9.22 1.39 28.50
N ASN A 115 9.48 0.32 27.76
CA ASN A 115 10.75 0.10 27.05
C ASN A 115 10.75 0.72 25.64
N VAL A 116 9.57 1.04 25.09
CA VAL A 116 9.47 1.71 23.81
C VAL A 116 9.89 3.18 23.98
N LYS A 117 10.88 3.59 23.17
CA LYS A 117 11.48 4.95 23.21
C LYS A 117 11.67 5.56 21.84
N VAL A 118 11.92 4.72 20.85
CA VAL A 118 12.22 5.13 19.48
C VAL A 118 11.49 4.24 18.50
N ASP A 119 11.25 4.76 17.31
CA ASP A 119 10.73 4.02 16.17
C ASP A 119 11.83 3.18 15.50
N SER A 120 11.47 2.42 14.47
CA SER A 120 12.41 1.56 13.73
C SER A 120 13.47 2.34 12.95
N ALA A 121 13.34 3.65 12.81
CA ALA A 121 14.36 4.53 12.23
C ALA A 121 15.18 5.27 13.31
N GLY A 122 14.97 4.96 14.59
CA GLY A 122 15.66 5.59 15.73
C GLY A 122 15.12 6.98 16.10
N LYS A 123 13.98 7.42 15.54
CA LYS A 123 13.35 8.67 15.94
C LYS A 123 12.63 8.51 17.28
N PRO A 124 12.62 9.52 18.17
CA PRO A 124 11.83 9.46 19.40
C PRO A 124 10.35 9.16 19.17
N LEU A 125 9.77 8.32 20.04
CA LEU A 125 8.34 7.99 20.06
C LEU A 125 7.70 8.39 21.38
N HIS A 126 6.48 8.91 21.28
CA HIS A 126 5.67 9.37 22.40
C HIS A 126 4.21 8.98 22.19
N ILE A 127 3.47 8.90 23.30
CA ILE A 127 2.00 8.83 23.26
C ILE A 127 1.47 10.08 22.58
N GLY A 128 0.52 9.92 21.65
CA GLY A 128 -0.03 10.97 20.80
C GLY A 128 0.61 11.06 19.41
N ASP A 129 1.77 10.41 19.19
CA ASP A 129 2.39 10.36 17.88
C ASP A 129 1.54 9.54 16.90
N LYS A 130 1.60 9.91 15.62
CA LYS A 130 1.01 9.14 14.53
C LYS A 130 2.01 8.17 13.97
N VAL A 131 1.58 6.93 13.75
CA VAL A 131 2.45 5.86 13.29
C VAL A 131 1.85 5.05 12.15
N VAL A 132 2.74 4.37 11.44
CA VAL A 132 2.45 3.23 10.55
C VAL A 132 3.27 2.03 11.01
N THR A 133 2.78 0.83 10.70
CA THR A 133 3.47 -0.46 10.91
C THR A 133 3.20 -1.35 9.70
N CYS A 134 4.12 -2.28 9.43
CA CYS A 134 4.00 -3.25 8.35
C CYS A 134 4.43 -4.65 8.82
N MET A 135 5.67 -4.80 9.27
CA MET A 135 6.30 -6.10 9.51
C MET A 135 6.18 -6.58 10.96
N ILE A 136 5.91 -7.88 11.11
CA ILE A 136 6.03 -8.65 12.35
C ILE A 136 7.18 -9.64 12.13
N PHE A 137 8.29 -9.50 12.86
CA PHE A 137 9.43 -10.39 12.70
C PHE A 137 9.28 -11.63 13.60
N LYS A 138 9.32 -12.84 13.03
CA LYS A 138 9.27 -14.12 13.76
C LYS A 138 10.65 -14.59 14.20
N ASP A 139 11.67 -14.17 13.47
CA ASP A 139 13.07 -14.43 13.75
C ASP A 139 13.84 -13.11 13.93
N ASN A 140 15.12 -13.20 14.30
CA ASN A 140 15.93 -12.01 14.46
C ASN A 140 16.02 -11.28 13.10
N PRO A 141 15.56 -10.02 12.96
CA PRO A 141 15.66 -9.27 11.72
C PRO A 141 17.13 -9.09 11.24
N ASP A 142 18.12 -9.33 12.12
CA ASP A 142 19.55 -9.41 11.78
C ASP A 142 19.94 -10.67 11.00
N ILE A 143 19.00 -11.46 10.45
CA ILE A 143 19.34 -12.61 9.61
C ILE A 143 20.01 -12.14 8.31
N THR A 144 21.33 -12.18 8.38
CA THR A 144 22.27 -12.21 7.27
C THR A 144 22.03 -13.46 6.44
N MET A 145 21.53 -13.38 5.20
CA MET A 145 21.74 -14.49 4.26
C MET A 145 21.87 -14.09 2.77
N PHE A 146 23.02 -14.53 2.23
CA PHE A 146 23.52 -14.65 0.85
C PHE A 146 23.86 -13.41 0.01
N ASP A 147 23.56 -12.19 0.44
CA ASP A 147 24.26 -10.98 -0.03
C ASP A 147 24.47 -10.05 1.17
N LEU A 148 25.72 -9.85 1.59
CA LEU A 148 26.09 -8.99 2.72
C LEU A 148 25.69 -7.52 2.53
N ASN A 149 25.22 -7.14 1.33
CA ASN A 149 24.78 -5.79 1.00
C ASN A 149 23.25 -5.62 0.93
N LYS A 150 22.45 -6.66 1.21
CA LYS A 150 20.98 -6.59 1.10
C LYS A 150 20.29 -7.32 2.25
N GLN A 151 19.48 -6.58 3.02
CA GLN A 151 18.55 -7.18 3.97
C GLN A 151 17.44 -7.89 3.19
N ASN A 152 17.45 -9.22 3.21
CA ASN A 152 16.26 -10.02 2.93
C ASN A 152 15.76 -10.50 4.29
N VAL A 153 14.52 -10.18 4.63
CA VAL A 153 13.94 -10.61 5.91
C VAL A 153 13.72 -12.12 5.87
N GLY A 154 14.00 -12.81 6.98
CA GLY A 154 13.72 -14.22 7.18
C GLY A 154 12.22 -14.49 7.35
N GLY A 155 11.86 -15.21 8.40
CA GLY A 155 10.47 -15.43 8.79
C GLY A 155 9.82 -14.13 9.27
N ALA A 156 8.91 -13.57 8.47
CA ALA A 156 8.12 -12.41 8.88
C ALA A 156 6.68 -12.50 8.39
N ASP A 157 5.80 -11.85 9.14
CA ASP A 157 4.41 -11.61 8.77
C ASP A 157 4.16 -10.12 8.51
N VAL A 158 2.98 -9.82 7.98
CA VAL A 158 2.54 -8.46 7.67
C VAL A 158 1.22 -8.18 8.39
N TYR A 159 1.18 -7.07 9.14
CA TYR A 159 -0.03 -6.57 9.79
C TYR A 159 -1.15 -6.39 8.75
N GLY A 160 -2.32 -6.98 9.02
CA GLY A 160 -3.52 -6.85 8.21
C GLY A 160 -3.49 -7.56 6.87
N LEU A 161 -2.50 -8.42 6.66
CA LEU A 161 -2.42 -9.29 5.48
C LEU A 161 -2.37 -10.77 5.86
N LEU A 162 -1.69 -11.16 6.94
CA LEU A 162 -1.63 -12.56 7.37
C LEU A 162 -2.51 -12.82 8.60
N PRO A 163 -3.11 -14.03 8.69
CA PRO A 163 -4.04 -14.39 9.76
C PRO A 163 -3.34 -14.29 11.10
N ASP A 164 -4.09 -13.74 12.04
CA ASP A 164 -3.61 -13.38 13.37
C ASP A 164 -3.56 -14.61 14.30
N ASP A 165 -2.94 -14.40 15.45
CA ASP A 165 -3.13 -15.23 16.64
C ASP A 165 -4.45 -14.86 17.37
N ASP A 166 -4.61 -15.25 18.63
CA ASP A 166 -5.81 -15.01 19.44
C ASP A 166 -6.06 -13.53 19.82
N VAL A 167 -5.19 -12.58 19.41
CA VAL A 167 -5.33 -11.14 19.74
C VAL A 167 -6.38 -10.44 18.87
N HIS A 168 -6.52 -10.85 17.60
CA HIS A 168 -7.47 -10.33 16.61
C HIS A 168 -7.35 -8.83 16.26
N LEU A 169 -6.39 -8.08 16.82
CA LEU A 169 -6.15 -6.66 16.55
C LEU A 169 -4.89 -6.45 15.69
N ASN A 170 -4.76 -7.26 14.64
CA ASN A 170 -3.61 -7.26 13.73
C ASN A 170 -3.86 -6.60 12.38
N GLY A 171 -5.10 -6.26 12.04
CA GLY A 171 -5.44 -5.54 10.81
C GLY A 171 -5.98 -4.15 11.08
N TRP A 172 -5.72 -3.24 10.15
CA TRP A 172 -6.15 -1.85 10.23
C TRP A 172 -7.65 -1.66 9.96
N PHE A 173 -8.37 -2.68 9.49
CA PHE A 173 -9.85 -2.68 9.50
C PHE A 173 -10.39 -2.93 10.92
N SER A 174 -9.96 -2.10 11.87
CA SER A 174 -10.30 -2.15 13.28
C SER A 174 -10.34 -0.74 13.87
N ASP A 175 -11.00 -0.58 15.02
CA ASP A 175 -10.91 0.64 15.84
C ASP A 175 -9.49 0.82 16.44
N TYR A 176 -8.77 -0.28 16.71
CA TYR A 176 -7.44 -0.29 17.33
C TYR A 176 -6.55 -1.38 16.71
N ILE A 177 -5.25 -1.11 16.59
CA ILE A 177 -4.26 -2.14 16.24
C ILE A 177 -3.27 -2.32 17.39
N PHE A 178 -2.92 -3.58 17.67
CA PHE A 178 -1.97 -3.97 18.70
C PHE A 178 -0.63 -4.31 18.07
N ILE A 179 0.35 -3.43 18.27
CA ILE A 179 1.69 -3.58 17.73
C ILE A 179 2.56 -4.25 18.78
N ARG A 180 3.03 -5.45 18.46
CA ARG A 180 3.83 -6.30 19.34
C ARG A 180 5.26 -5.76 19.42
N GLY A 181 5.90 -5.92 20.57
CA GLY A 181 7.32 -5.62 20.72
C GLY A 181 8.19 -6.30 19.65
N GLY A 182 9.10 -5.54 19.04
CA GLY A 182 9.97 -6.01 17.96
C GLY A 182 9.41 -5.81 16.54
N SER A 183 8.13 -5.46 16.37
CA SER A 183 7.56 -5.10 15.08
C SER A 183 8.13 -3.79 14.50
N SER A 184 7.98 -3.60 13.19
CA SER A 184 8.34 -2.32 12.57
C SER A 184 7.36 -1.23 12.98
N VAL A 185 7.82 -0.05 13.38
CA VAL A 185 6.97 1.14 13.59
C VAL A 185 7.71 2.37 13.11
N PHE A 186 7.00 3.31 12.49
CA PHE A 186 7.59 4.56 12.04
C PHE A 186 6.72 5.75 12.45
N ASN A 187 7.35 6.78 13.02
CA ASN A 187 6.67 8.04 13.33
C ASN A 187 6.45 8.84 12.04
N VAL A 188 5.20 9.21 11.80
CA VAL A 188 4.72 9.91 10.59
C VAL A 188 3.84 11.12 10.97
N SER A 189 4.06 11.66 12.17
CA SER A 189 3.23 12.75 12.74
C SER A 189 3.32 14.06 11.95
N ASP A 190 4.31 14.21 11.09
CA ASP A 190 4.53 15.35 10.19
C ASP A 190 3.71 15.28 8.89
N LEU A 191 3.01 14.17 8.65
CA LEU A 191 2.20 13.93 7.46
C LEU A 191 0.70 14.02 7.75
N ASP A 192 -0.07 14.54 6.80
CA ASP A 192 -1.53 14.50 6.84
C ASP A 192 -2.05 13.05 6.69
N LEU A 193 -3.33 12.83 6.96
CA LEU A 193 -3.93 11.49 6.94
C LEU A 193 -3.80 10.80 5.57
N ASP A 194 -4.06 11.52 4.48
CA ASP A 194 -4.04 10.93 3.13
C ASP A 194 -2.61 10.54 2.76
N SER A 195 -1.63 11.40 3.06
CA SER A 195 -0.21 11.10 2.86
C SER A 195 0.26 9.88 3.67
N ARG A 196 -0.23 9.71 4.90
CA ARG A 196 0.12 8.57 5.76
C ARG A 196 -0.41 7.23 5.22
N ILE A 197 -1.64 7.22 4.71
CA ILE A 197 -2.26 6.02 4.12
C ILE A 197 -1.46 5.54 2.89
N LEU A 198 -0.85 6.46 2.13
CA LEU A 198 -0.06 6.12 0.95
C LEU A 198 1.35 5.58 1.27
N ILE A 199 1.78 5.54 2.53
CA ILE A 199 3.15 5.15 2.89
C ILE A 199 3.46 3.71 2.49
N GLU A 200 2.56 2.78 2.76
CA GLU A 200 2.75 1.36 2.43
C GLU A 200 2.95 1.17 0.91
N PRO A 201 2.02 1.59 0.03
CA PRO A 201 2.19 1.39 -1.41
C PRO A 201 3.39 2.18 -1.96
N CYS A 202 3.74 3.33 -1.37
CA CYS A 202 4.94 4.07 -1.74
C CYS A 202 6.22 3.32 -1.33
N ALA A 203 6.27 2.70 -0.15
CA ALA A 203 7.43 1.94 0.33
C ALA A 203 7.73 0.75 -0.59
N VAL A 204 6.70 0.02 -1.03
CA VAL A 204 6.82 -1.07 -2.01
C VAL A 204 7.47 -0.57 -3.30
N LEU A 205 7.04 0.60 -3.79
CA LEU A 205 7.52 1.13 -5.06
C LEU A 205 8.92 1.74 -4.98
N VAL A 206 9.24 2.44 -3.89
CA VAL A 206 10.61 2.89 -3.62
C VAL A 206 11.54 1.68 -3.52
N HIS A 207 11.14 0.63 -2.81
CA HIS A 207 11.92 -0.61 -2.74
C HIS A 207 12.15 -1.20 -4.14
N ALA A 208 11.11 -1.34 -4.96
CA ALA A 208 11.22 -1.88 -6.30
C ALA A 208 12.14 -1.08 -7.22
N VAL A 209 12.06 0.25 -7.17
CA VAL A 209 12.93 1.12 -7.99
C VAL A 209 14.37 1.09 -7.48
N GLU A 210 14.61 1.08 -6.17
CA GLU A 210 15.96 0.91 -5.61
C GLU A 210 16.56 -0.46 -5.98
N ARG A 211 15.76 -1.54 -5.96
CA ARG A 211 16.18 -2.86 -6.47
C ARG A 211 16.51 -2.80 -7.95
N ALA A 212 15.67 -2.17 -8.76
CA ALA A 212 15.90 -2.00 -10.20
C ALA A 212 17.20 -1.25 -10.52
N LYS A 213 17.57 -0.24 -9.72
CA LYS A 213 18.84 0.48 -9.88
C LYS A 213 20.08 -0.40 -9.71
N THR A 214 20.01 -1.42 -8.85
CA THR A 214 21.14 -2.36 -8.65
C THR A 214 21.47 -3.21 -9.88
N THR A 215 20.62 -3.17 -10.93
CA THR A 215 20.90 -3.84 -12.20
C THR A 215 21.84 -3.06 -13.11
N ASP A 216 22.13 -1.80 -12.79
CA ASP A 216 22.80 -0.83 -13.65
C ASP A 216 22.10 -0.58 -15.01
N ILE A 217 20.86 -1.06 -15.20
CA ILE A 217 20.06 -0.81 -16.41
C ILE A 217 19.17 0.43 -16.23
N LEU A 218 18.58 0.59 -15.04
CA LEU A 218 17.74 1.74 -14.70
C LEU A 218 18.62 2.93 -14.27
N ARG A 219 18.65 3.98 -15.10
CA ARG A 219 19.45 5.20 -14.93
C ARG A 219 18.60 6.42 -15.32
N PHE A 220 19.10 7.62 -15.04
CA PHE A 220 18.37 8.88 -15.27
C PHE A 220 17.84 9.08 -16.72
N ASN A 221 18.53 8.54 -17.74
CA ASN A 221 18.13 8.66 -19.14
C ASN A 221 17.56 7.35 -19.74
N SER A 222 17.23 6.37 -18.89
CA SER A 222 16.63 5.12 -19.37
C SER A 222 15.21 5.35 -19.89
N ARG A 223 14.86 4.68 -20.99
CA ARG A 223 13.48 4.55 -21.46
C ARG A 223 12.76 3.56 -20.56
N VAL A 224 11.74 4.01 -19.84
CA VAL A 224 11.02 3.18 -18.88
C VAL A 224 9.57 3.03 -19.28
N VAL A 225 9.12 1.79 -19.47
CA VAL A 225 7.70 1.50 -19.66
C VAL A 225 7.06 1.12 -18.33
N VAL A 226 5.94 1.75 -17.99
CA VAL A 226 5.09 1.34 -16.85
C VAL A 226 3.80 0.77 -17.42
N GLN A 227 3.62 -0.54 -17.32
CA GLN A 227 2.42 -1.23 -17.82
C GLN A 227 1.42 -1.43 -16.68
N GLY A 228 0.24 -0.85 -16.82
CA GLY A 228 -0.81 -0.76 -15.81
C GLY A 228 -0.77 0.58 -15.09
N CYS A 229 -1.84 1.37 -15.22
CA CYS A 229 -2.00 2.69 -14.61
C CYS A 229 -3.04 2.66 -13.48
N GLY A 230 -3.05 1.59 -12.70
CA GLY A 230 -3.72 1.55 -11.39
C GLY A 230 -2.91 2.30 -10.31
N PRO A 231 -3.31 2.24 -9.03
CA PRO A 231 -2.61 2.92 -7.93
C PRO A 231 -1.09 2.67 -7.92
N ILE A 232 -0.68 1.40 -8.01
CA ILE A 232 0.74 1.01 -8.04
C ILE A 232 1.47 1.61 -9.25
N GLY A 233 0.90 1.53 -10.45
CA GLY A 233 1.54 2.10 -11.64
C GLY A 233 1.65 3.62 -11.59
N LEU A 234 0.61 4.30 -11.10
CA LEU A 234 0.60 5.77 -10.98
C LEU A 234 1.63 6.26 -9.94
N ILE A 235 1.73 5.60 -8.79
CA ILE A 235 2.75 5.91 -7.80
C ILE A 235 4.14 5.56 -8.35
N CYS A 236 4.28 4.46 -9.11
CA CYS A 236 5.56 4.06 -9.73
C CYS A 236 6.08 5.17 -10.66
N ILE A 237 5.20 5.73 -11.49
CA ILE A 237 5.53 6.88 -12.35
C ILE A 237 6.02 8.07 -11.50
N ALA A 238 5.32 8.43 -10.42
CA ALA A 238 5.73 9.53 -9.56
C ALA A 238 7.09 9.28 -8.86
N VAL A 239 7.35 8.05 -8.40
CA VAL A 239 8.64 7.66 -7.81
C VAL A 239 9.75 7.77 -8.86
N LEU A 240 9.57 7.21 -10.05
CA LEU A 240 10.54 7.31 -11.16
C LEU A 240 10.86 8.76 -11.51
N ARG A 241 9.84 9.63 -11.57
CA ARG A 241 10.00 11.07 -11.81
C ARG A 241 10.78 11.77 -10.72
N THR A 242 10.50 11.46 -9.47
CA THR A 242 11.23 12.01 -8.31
C THR A 242 12.71 11.62 -8.35
N MET A 243 13.02 10.48 -8.94
CA MET A 243 14.39 9.98 -9.12
C MET A 243 15.09 10.52 -10.37
N GLY A 244 14.44 11.43 -11.11
CA GLY A 244 15.01 12.10 -12.29
C GLY A 244 14.90 11.30 -13.58
N ILE A 245 14.10 10.24 -13.63
CA ILE A 245 13.82 9.51 -14.88
C ILE A 245 12.71 10.24 -15.62
N GLU A 246 13.03 10.80 -16.78
CA GLU A 246 12.05 11.60 -17.53
C GLU A 246 11.36 10.83 -18.65
N ASN A 247 12.04 9.85 -19.24
CA ASN A 247 11.58 9.12 -20.41
C ASN A 247 10.69 7.94 -20.02
N ILE A 248 9.45 8.25 -19.63
CA ILE A 248 8.47 7.28 -19.14
C ILE A 248 7.30 7.16 -20.13
N VAL A 249 7.03 5.95 -20.61
CA VAL A 249 5.81 5.61 -21.37
C VAL A 249 4.88 4.79 -20.48
N ALA A 250 3.66 5.29 -20.27
CA ALA A 250 2.63 4.56 -19.53
C ALA A 250 1.71 3.77 -20.49
N VAL A 251 1.39 2.52 -20.15
CA VAL A 251 0.54 1.64 -20.97
C VAL A 251 -0.65 1.18 -20.14
N ASP A 252 -1.87 1.44 -20.61
CA ASP A 252 -3.12 0.99 -19.98
C ASP A 252 -4.24 0.88 -21.05
N GLY A 253 -5.41 0.38 -20.68
CA GLY A 253 -6.56 0.28 -21.59
C GLY A 253 -7.58 1.40 -21.38
N ASN A 254 -7.42 2.20 -20.32
CA ASN A 254 -8.34 3.26 -19.93
C ASN A 254 -7.70 4.64 -20.12
N ASP A 255 -8.29 5.46 -21.00
CA ASP A 255 -7.77 6.79 -21.33
C ASP A 255 -7.75 7.75 -20.13
N GLN A 256 -8.70 7.66 -19.19
CA GLN A 256 -8.68 8.51 -17.99
C GLN A 256 -7.48 8.18 -17.09
N ARG A 257 -7.11 6.90 -16.99
CA ARG A 257 -5.92 6.49 -16.25
C ARG A 257 -4.64 6.94 -16.94
N LEU A 258 -4.58 6.89 -18.27
CA LEU A 258 -3.46 7.40 -19.06
C LEU A 258 -3.30 8.92 -18.92
N GLU A 259 -4.40 9.68 -18.97
CA GLU A 259 -4.36 11.12 -18.74
C GLU A 259 -3.90 11.44 -17.30
N PHE A 260 -4.30 10.64 -16.30
CA PHE A 260 -3.74 10.78 -14.97
C PHE A 260 -2.25 10.40 -14.94
N ALA A 261 -1.83 9.34 -15.62
CA ALA A 261 -0.42 8.96 -15.72
C ALA A 261 0.46 10.11 -16.27
N LYS A 262 -0.03 10.87 -17.26
CA LYS A 262 0.65 12.09 -17.75
C LYS A 262 0.79 13.14 -16.66
N ARG A 263 -0.26 13.42 -15.89
CA ARG A 263 -0.19 14.37 -14.75
C ARG A 263 0.80 13.91 -13.68
N MET A 264 0.94 12.60 -13.48
CA MET A 264 1.91 12.00 -12.56
C MET A 264 3.35 12.01 -13.12
N GLY A 265 3.50 12.36 -14.41
CA GLY A 265 4.76 12.64 -15.07
C GLY A 265 5.19 11.63 -16.12
N ALA A 266 4.32 10.73 -16.57
CA ALA A 266 4.56 10.00 -17.81
C ALA A 266 4.70 11.00 -18.97
N GLY A 267 5.77 10.86 -19.76
CA GLY A 267 5.98 11.73 -20.93
C GLY A 267 5.02 11.38 -22.06
N GLU A 268 4.84 10.08 -22.29
CA GLU A 268 3.98 9.55 -23.34
C GLU A 268 3.08 8.43 -22.81
N THR A 269 2.01 8.13 -23.55
CA THR A 269 1.02 7.11 -23.16
C THR A 269 0.60 6.28 -24.36
N VAL A 270 0.38 4.98 -24.14
CA VAL A 270 -0.15 4.06 -25.17
C VAL A 270 -1.39 3.35 -24.63
N ASN A 271 -2.51 3.48 -25.36
CA ASN A 271 -3.72 2.71 -25.06
C ASN A 271 -3.69 1.36 -25.78
N PHE A 272 -3.51 0.27 -25.04
CA PHE A 272 -3.37 -1.05 -25.66
C PHE A 272 -4.64 -1.53 -26.37
N MET A 273 -5.81 -0.98 -26.05
CA MET A 273 -7.08 -1.32 -26.71
C MET A 273 -7.14 -0.85 -28.17
N GLN A 274 -6.26 0.08 -28.56
CA GLN A 274 -6.20 0.64 -29.91
C GLN A 274 -5.29 -0.17 -30.85
N HIS A 275 -4.58 -1.18 -30.33
CA HIS A 275 -3.61 -1.97 -31.08
C HIS A 275 -4.00 -3.44 -31.11
N LYS A 276 -4.04 -4.03 -32.32
CA LYS A 276 -4.41 -5.43 -32.51
C LYS A 276 -3.17 -6.32 -32.49
N GLY A 277 -3.04 -7.12 -31.44
CA GLY A 277 -1.95 -8.06 -31.27
C GLY A 277 -0.67 -7.42 -30.72
N ILE A 278 0.24 -8.27 -30.27
CA ILE A 278 1.42 -7.82 -29.54
C ILE A 278 2.42 -7.03 -30.41
N ASP A 279 2.59 -7.39 -31.68
CA ASP A 279 3.56 -6.68 -32.54
C ASP A 279 3.13 -5.24 -32.81
N ALA A 280 1.83 -4.99 -33.01
CA ALA A 280 1.31 -3.64 -33.18
C ALA A 280 1.42 -2.81 -31.90
N LEU A 281 1.18 -3.43 -30.74
CA LEU A 281 1.32 -2.78 -29.44
C LEU A 281 2.79 -2.45 -29.12
N ALA A 282 3.70 -3.39 -29.37
CA ALA A 282 5.13 -3.19 -29.17
C ALA A 282 5.65 -2.06 -30.07
N GLY A 283 5.24 -2.04 -31.34
CA GLY A 283 5.57 -0.95 -32.26
C GLY A 283 5.05 0.42 -31.80
N ALA A 284 3.89 0.48 -31.16
CA ALA A 284 3.35 1.73 -30.60
C ALA A 284 4.15 2.22 -29.39
N VAL A 285 4.55 1.30 -28.49
CA VAL A 285 5.43 1.63 -27.35
C VAL A 285 6.80 2.07 -27.84
N GLU A 286 7.37 1.39 -28.82
CA GLU A 286 8.64 1.76 -29.46
C GLU A 286 8.56 3.14 -30.13
N ALA A 287 7.47 3.43 -30.85
CA ALA A 287 7.23 4.74 -31.47
C ALA A 287 7.10 5.86 -30.41
N ALA A 288 6.45 5.60 -29.27
CA ALA A 288 6.36 6.54 -28.16
C ALA A 288 7.73 6.86 -27.53
N PHE A 289 8.70 5.95 -27.66
CA PHE A 289 10.11 6.18 -27.31
C PHE A 289 10.98 6.70 -28.47
N GLY A 290 10.36 7.19 -29.55
CA GLY A 290 11.08 7.73 -30.71
C GLY A 290 11.69 6.66 -31.62
N GLY A 291 11.07 5.48 -31.70
CA GLY A 291 11.53 4.37 -32.54
C GLY A 291 12.56 3.47 -31.87
N TYR A 292 12.56 3.40 -30.54
CA TYR A 292 13.43 2.49 -29.80
C TYR A 292 12.71 1.75 -28.67
N PRO A 293 13.06 0.49 -28.39
CA PRO A 293 12.48 -0.26 -27.27
C PRO A 293 12.92 0.30 -25.90
N ALA A 294 12.15 -0.04 -24.86
CA ALA A 294 12.42 0.34 -23.48
C ALA A 294 13.71 -0.31 -22.96
N ASP A 295 14.43 0.41 -22.09
CA ASP A 295 15.59 -0.13 -21.37
C ASP A 295 15.15 -0.91 -20.13
N PHE A 296 14.08 -0.46 -19.48
CA PHE A 296 13.54 -1.07 -18.27
C PHE A 296 12.01 -1.03 -18.28
N ALA A 297 11.37 -2.03 -17.69
CA ALA A 297 9.92 -2.10 -17.57
C ALA A 297 9.47 -2.35 -16.14
N PHE A 298 8.34 -1.75 -15.76
CA PHE A 298 7.61 -2.05 -14.53
C PHE A 298 6.24 -2.63 -14.89
N GLN A 299 5.98 -3.88 -14.50
CA GLN A 299 4.68 -4.54 -14.72
C GLN A 299 3.82 -4.39 -13.48
N CYS A 300 2.73 -3.62 -13.58
CA CYS A 300 1.87 -3.22 -12.47
C CYS A 300 0.40 -3.64 -12.67
N THR A 301 0.13 -4.71 -13.42
CA THR A 301 -1.24 -5.13 -13.77
C THR A 301 -1.72 -6.40 -13.07
N GLY A 302 -0.81 -7.33 -12.73
CA GLY A 302 -1.18 -8.68 -12.29
C GLY A 302 -1.83 -9.56 -13.38
N SER A 303 -1.82 -9.12 -14.66
CA SER A 303 -2.41 -9.86 -15.77
C SER A 303 -1.39 -10.78 -16.45
N PRO A 304 -1.69 -12.09 -16.61
CA PRO A 304 -0.83 -13.02 -17.35
C PRO A 304 -0.57 -12.58 -18.80
N VAL A 305 -1.57 -11.99 -19.46
CA VAL A 305 -1.45 -11.50 -20.84
C VAL A 305 -0.57 -10.25 -20.89
N ALA A 306 -0.71 -9.34 -19.93
CA ALA A 306 0.15 -8.17 -19.86
C ALA A 306 1.61 -8.58 -19.60
N HIS A 307 1.84 -9.52 -18.68
CA HIS A 307 3.18 -10.05 -18.38
C HIS A 307 3.83 -10.69 -19.61
N SER A 308 3.12 -11.53 -20.37
CA SER A 308 3.71 -12.12 -21.57
C SER A 308 4.04 -11.07 -22.64
N ASN A 309 3.22 -10.02 -22.73
CA ASN A 309 3.42 -8.92 -23.67
C ASN A 309 4.61 -8.03 -23.31
N ILE A 310 4.88 -7.78 -22.03
CA ILE A 310 5.85 -6.75 -21.60
C ILE A 310 7.26 -7.01 -22.13
N TYR A 311 7.66 -8.27 -22.31
CA TYR A 311 8.97 -8.65 -22.86
C TYR A 311 9.18 -8.13 -24.29
N LYS A 312 8.12 -7.89 -25.06
CA LYS A 312 8.21 -7.33 -26.41
C LYS A 312 8.45 -5.82 -26.43
N PHE A 313 8.27 -5.14 -25.30
CA PHE A 313 8.54 -3.71 -25.17
C PHE A 313 10.00 -3.43 -24.82
N ILE A 314 10.73 -4.43 -24.33
CA ILE A 314 12.05 -4.29 -23.73
C ILE A 314 13.12 -4.68 -24.74
N ARG A 315 14.21 -3.91 -24.80
CA ARG A 315 15.36 -4.22 -25.65
C ARG A 315 16.08 -5.49 -25.20
N ASN A 316 16.89 -6.07 -26.09
CA ASN A 316 17.84 -7.12 -25.69
C ASN A 316 18.76 -6.62 -24.57
N GLY A 317 18.85 -7.41 -23.49
CA GLY A 317 19.60 -7.04 -22.28
C GLY A 317 18.99 -5.90 -21.46
N GLY A 318 17.69 -5.61 -21.64
CA GLY A 318 16.94 -4.70 -20.77
C GLY A 318 16.46 -5.38 -19.49
N GLY A 319 15.84 -4.61 -18.60
CA GLY A 319 15.39 -5.06 -17.29
C GLY A 319 13.87 -5.06 -17.14
N LEU A 320 13.37 -5.91 -16.26
CA LEU A 320 11.97 -5.97 -15.86
C LEU A 320 11.90 -6.03 -14.34
N CYS A 321 11.05 -5.19 -13.75
CA CYS A 321 10.58 -5.33 -12.39
C CYS A 321 9.10 -5.69 -12.43
N GLU A 322 8.78 -6.87 -11.94
CA GLU A 322 7.41 -7.33 -11.78
C GLU A 322 6.90 -6.93 -10.39
N LEU A 323 5.80 -6.19 -10.39
CA LEU A 323 5.12 -5.70 -9.18
C LEU A 323 3.71 -6.27 -9.05
N GLY A 324 3.04 -6.49 -10.19
CA GLY A 324 1.71 -7.08 -10.22
C GLY A 324 1.76 -8.57 -9.87
N PHE A 325 0.97 -8.97 -8.87
CA PHE A 325 0.83 -10.36 -8.47
C PHE A 325 -0.24 -11.07 -9.33
N PHE A 326 0.06 -12.28 -9.82
CA PHE A 326 -0.93 -13.12 -10.51
C PHE A 326 -1.82 -13.80 -9.47
N ILE A 327 -3.06 -13.35 -9.33
CA ILE A 327 -4.02 -13.95 -8.40
C ILE A 327 -5.41 -14.05 -9.01
#